data_AF-A0A7Y5TTC2-F1
#
_entry.id   AF-A0A7Y5TTC2-F1
#
_cell.length_a   1.000
_cell.length_b   1.000
_cell.length_c   1.000
_cell.angle_alpha   90.00
_cell.angle_beta   90.00
_cell.angle_gamma   90.00
#
_symmetry.space_group_name_H-M   'P 1'
#
loop_
_entity.id
_entity.type
_entity.pdbx_description
1 polymer ?
#
loop_
_entity_poly.entity_id
_entity_poly.type
_entity_poly.pdbx_seq_one_letter_code
_entity_poly.pdbx_strand_id
1 'polypeptide(L)'
;MPTLQQLASEGAYARRVRSVFPALTYPAHTTLVTGALPARHGVCHNRPFESGGQSGRWLWEASHIRVPTLWEAVRAAGGRTATVSCPVTVGAEIDWNLPDVRPLDGSDPMAPIREATTPPELFEELEREATGVLRGENFSIARLAREDRVGAIAAYLFERYRPALLLVHCIGTDHVQHQLGRDNPMTRRAVGAADRAIGQVLESVERLGLRDRTAFVLTGDHGSAGIHSQLRPNVWLAAARAREVVESQPPGIRGLVRVVTREELDVLGADPAASFALCATLGIEIHEASSAPELV
;
A
#
# COMPACT_ATOMS: atom_id res chain seq x y z
N MET A 1 10.50 -22.65 -0.78
CA MET A 1 9.09 -22.30 -1.03
C MET A 1 8.35 -23.58 -1.36
N PRO A 2 8.30 -24.55 -0.42
CA PRO A 2 7.70 -25.86 -0.69
C PRO A 2 6.23 -25.77 -1.12
N THR A 3 5.43 -24.92 -0.47
CA THR A 3 3.99 -24.78 -0.76
C THR A 3 3.74 -24.29 -2.19
N LEU A 4 4.41 -23.19 -2.57
CA LEU A 4 4.26 -22.62 -3.91
C LEU A 4 4.76 -23.58 -4.99
N GLN A 5 5.85 -24.31 -4.73
CA GLN A 5 6.39 -25.31 -5.65
C GLN A 5 5.44 -26.50 -5.81
N GLN A 6 4.85 -26.97 -4.72
CA GLN A 6 3.84 -28.03 -4.73
C GLN A 6 2.62 -27.61 -5.57
N LEU A 7 2.01 -26.47 -5.25
CA LEU A 7 0.83 -25.96 -5.95
C LEU A 7 1.09 -25.72 -7.44
N ALA A 8 2.30 -25.28 -7.81
CA ALA A 8 2.69 -25.13 -9.21
C ALA A 8 2.90 -26.48 -9.92
N SER A 9 3.37 -27.50 -9.21
CA SER A 9 3.61 -28.84 -9.77
C SER A 9 2.34 -29.68 -9.91
N GLU A 10 1.37 -29.49 -9.02
CA GLU A 10 0.09 -30.20 -8.99
C GLU A 10 -1.02 -29.46 -9.74
N GLY A 11 -0.80 -28.19 -10.09
CA GLY A 11 -1.77 -27.31 -10.73
C GLY A 11 -1.39 -26.84 -12.12
N ALA A 12 -2.08 -25.80 -12.59
CA ALA A 12 -1.70 -25.07 -13.79
C ALA A 12 -0.87 -23.83 -13.40
N TYR A 13 0.22 -23.56 -14.12
CA TYR A 13 1.04 -22.37 -13.89
C TYR A 13 1.36 -21.65 -15.20
N ALA A 14 1.53 -20.33 -15.12
CA ALA A 14 2.03 -19.50 -16.20
C ALA A 14 3.44 -18.99 -15.86
N ARG A 15 4.34 -18.97 -16.83
CA ARG A 15 5.70 -18.42 -16.66
C ARG A 15 5.72 -16.90 -16.46
N ARG A 16 4.68 -16.21 -16.90
CA ARG A 16 4.57 -14.75 -16.88
C ARG A 16 3.12 -14.34 -16.65
N VAL A 17 2.93 -13.31 -15.83
CA VAL A 17 1.66 -12.61 -15.64
C VAL A 17 1.86 -11.18 -16.13
N ARG A 18 0.94 -10.68 -16.95
CA ARG A 18 0.92 -9.29 -17.40
C ARG A 18 0.02 -8.50 -16.46
N SER A 19 0.60 -7.54 -15.75
CA SER A 19 -0.16 -6.58 -14.93
C SER A 19 -0.90 -5.56 -15.80
N VAL A 20 -1.74 -4.75 -15.16
CA VAL A 20 -2.45 -3.62 -15.77
C VAL A 20 -1.54 -2.39 -15.90
N PHE A 21 -2.03 -1.39 -16.62
CA PHE A 21 -1.45 -0.06 -16.61
C PHE A 21 -2.38 0.90 -15.87
N PRO A 22 -1.88 1.68 -14.88
CA PRO A 22 -0.53 1.60 -14.31
C PRO A 22 -0.35 0.35 -13.44
N ALA A 23 0.88 -0.20 -13.41
CA ALA A 23 1.22 -1.40 -12.63
C ALA A 23 1.44 -1.03 -11.15
N LEU A 24 0.34 -0.68 -10.48
CA LEU A 24 0.27 -0.31 -9.07
C LEU A 24 -0.69 -1.24 -8.32
N THR A 25 -0.46 -1.39 -7.01
CA THR A 25 -1.21 -2.32 -6.15
C THR A 25 -2.72 -2.19 -6.24
N TYR A 26 -3.30 -1.02 -5.97
CA TYR A 26 -4.76 -0.86 -5.90
C TYR A 26 -5.41 -1.04 -7.28
N PRO A 27 -4.91 -0.42 -8.37
CA PRO A 27 -5.41 -0.70 -9.71
C PRO A 27 -5.37 -2.18 -10.10
N ALA A 28 -4.26 -2.87 -9.83
CA ALA A 28 -4.11 -4.28 -10.17
C ALA A 28 -5.00 -5.19 -9.32
N HIS A 29 -5.07 -4.97 -7.99
CA HIS A 29 -5.97 -5.73 -7.12
C HIS A 29 -7.44 -5.53 -7.51
N THR A 30 -7.86 -4.30 -7.82
CA THR A 30 -9.23 -4.06 -8.29
C THR A 30 -9.49 -4.77 -9.63
N THR A 31 -8.51 -4.87 -10.53
CA THR A 31 -8.64 -5.68 -11.75
C THR A 31 -8.81 -7.17 -11.44
N LEU A 32 -8.04 -7.73 -10.49
CA LEU A 32 -8.14 -9.14 -10.10
C LEU A 32 -9.53 -9.51 -9.60
N VAL A 33 -10.21 -8.58 -8.92
CA VAL A 33 -11.53 -8.82 -8.32
C VAL A 33 -12.69 -8.29 -9.17
N THR A 34 -12.45 -7.74 -10.35
CA THR A 34 -13.52 -7.25 -11.25
C THR A 34 -13.44 -7.80 -12.67
N GLY A 35 -12.26 -8.29 -13.09
CA GLY A 35 -11.97 -8.62 -14.48
C GLY A 35 -11.92 -7.41 -15.42
N ALA A 36 -12.10 -6.19 -14.91
CA ALA A 36 -12.07 -4.96 -15.67
C ALA A 36 -10.71 -4.27 -15.55
N LEU A 37 -10.34 -3.42 -16.52
CA LEU A 37 -9.13 -2.60 -16.45
C LEU A 37 -9.35 -1.31 -15.63
N PRO A 38 -8.29 -0.62 -15.17
CA PRO A 38 -8.39 0.61 -14.37
C PRO A 38 -9.33 1.68 -14.93
N ALA A 39 -9.28 1.91 -16.24
CA ALA A 39 -10.16 2.86 -16.92
C ALA A 39 -11.67 2.52 -16.79
N ARG A 40 -12.02 1.25 -16.55
CA ARG A 40 -13.42 0.81 -16.36
C ARG A 40 -13.80 0.73 -14.89
N HIS A 41 -12.99 0.11 -14.05
CA HIS A 41 -13.34 -0.04 -12.62
C HIS A 41 -13.13 1.24 -11.80
N GLY A 42 -12.42 2.26 -12.33
CA GLY A 42 -12.32 3.60 -11.74
C GLY A 42 -11.11 3.82 -10.82
N VAL A 43 -10.55 2.76 -10.24
CA VAL A 43 -9.35 2.81 -9.39
C VAL A 43 -8.08 2.87 -10.25
N CYS A 44 -7.62 4.08 -10.58
CA CYS A 44 -6.47 4.29 -11.48
C CYS A 44 -5.14 4.55 -10.77
N HIS A 45 -5.14 4.67 -9.43
CA HIS A 45 -3.93 4.94 -8.64
C HIS A 45 -4.12 4.43 -7.20
N ASN A 46 -3.04 4.31 -6.42
CA ASN A 46 -3.12 3.91 -5.01
C ASN A 46 -3.71 5.00 -4.10
N ARG A 47 -3.45 6.26 -4.45
CA ARG A 47 -3.89 7.47 -3.74
C ARG A 47 -4.76 8.34 -4.63
N PRO A 48 -5.79 9.01 -4.09
CA PRO A 48 -6.54 10.00 -4.83
C PRO A 48 -5.64 11.18 -5.21
N PHE A 49 -6.12 11.96 -6.18
CA PHE A 49 -5.63 13.31 -6.41
C PHE A 49 -6.37 14.26 -5.45
N GLU A 50 -5.62 15.04 -4.69
CA GLU A 50 -6.16 16.02 -3.76
C GLU A 50 -5.65 17.42 -4.15
N SER A 51 -6.58 18.33 -4.47
CA SER A 51 -6.23 19.69 -4.93
C SER A 51 -5.55 20.54 -3.85
N GLY A 52 -5.83 20.26 -2.58
CA GLY A 52 -5.24 20.94 -1.42
C GLY A 52 -3.86 20.41 -0.99
N GLY A 53 -3.29 19.48 -1.75
CA GLY A 53 -2.09 18.74 -1.35
C GLY A 53 -2.43 17.32 -0.86
N GLN A 54 -1.47 16.42 -0.97
CA GLN A 54 -1.67 15.01 -0.64
C GLN A 54 -1.72 14.80 0.87
N SER A 55 -2.86 14.35 1.39
CA SER A 55 -3.07 14.01 2.81
C SER A 55 -2.34 12.73 3.23
N GLY A 56 -1.86 11.95 2.25
CA GLY A 56 -1.29 10.62 2.47
C GLY A 56 -2.34 9.51 2.45
N ARG A 57 -3.63 9.85 2.32
CA ARG A 57 -4.74 8.90 2.19
C ARG A 57 -4.63 8.04 0.93
N TRP A 58 -5.11 6.81 1.01
CA TRP A 58 -5.21 5.87 -0.12
C TRP A 58 -6.68 5.62 -0.50
N LEU A 59 -6.93 4.99 -1.64
CA LEU A 59 -8.29 4.64 -2.10
C LEU A 59 -8.79 3.34 -1.41
N TRP A 60 -9.01 3.39 -0.10
CA TRP A 60 -9.34 2.20 0.71
C TRP A 60 -10.74 1.64 0.49
N GLU A 61 -11.70 2.49 0.13
CA GLU A 61 -13.12 2.11 0.11
C GLU A 61 -13.55 1.43 -1.18
N ALA A 62 -14.37 0.39 -1.04
CA ALA A 62 -14.97 -0.31 -2.18
C ALA A 62 -15.89 0.59 -3.01
N SER A 63 -16.41 1.69 -2.43
CA SER A 63 -17.23 2.68 -3.14
C SER A 63 -16.50 3.39 -4.29
N HIS A 64 -15.18 3.29 -4.37
CA HIS A 64 -14.40 3.78 -5.52
C HIS A 64 -14.50 2.85 -6.75
N ILE A 65 -14.95 1.62 -6.58
CA ILE A 65 -15.09 0.62 -7.64
C ILE A 65 -16.42 0.84 -8.38
N ARG A 66 -16.37 0.98 -9.71
CA ARG A 66 -17.52 1.38 -10.55
C ARG A 66 -18.19 0.23 -11.31
N VAL A 67 -17.72 -0.99 -11.11
CA VAL A 67 -18.16 -2.19 -11.84
C VAL A 67 -18.37 -3.33 -10.86
N PRO A 68 -19.19 -4.34 -11.21
CA PRO A 68 -19.39 -5.50 -10.36
C PRO A 68 -18.08 -6.19 -9.99
N THR A 69 -18.02 -6.64 -8.75
CA THR A 69 -16.87 -7.31 -8.14
C THR A 69 -17.13 -8.82 -7.99
N LEU A 70 -16.06 -9.56 -7.76
CA LEU A 70 -16.10 -11.00 -7.58
C LEU A 70 -16.84 -11.38 -6.29
N TRP A 71 -16.69 -10.61 -5.21
CA TRP A 71 -17.42 -10.87 -3.97
C TRP A 71 -18.92 -10.60 -4.11
N GLU A 72 -19.31 -9.56 -4.86
CA GLU A 72 -20.72 -9.32 -5.20
C GLU A 72 -21.30 -10.45 -6.06
N ALA A 73 -20.54 -10.94 -7.04
CA ALA A 73 -20.96 -12.08 -7.87
C ALA A 73 -21.12 -13.36 -7.04
N VAL A 74 -20.22 -13.63 -6.09
CA VAL A 74 -20.31 -14.78 -5.18
C VAL A 74 -21.52 -14.63 -4.25
N ARG A 75 -21.76 -13.43 -3.71
CA ARG A 75 -22.94 -13.12 -2.89
C ARG A 75 -24.24 -13.32 -3.67
N ALA A 76 -24.31 -12.83 -4.92
CA ALA A 76 -25.46 -13.02 -5.79
C ALA A 76 -25.75 -14.50 -6.09
N ALA A 77 -24.72 -15.35 -6.07
CA ALA A 77 -24.85 -16.80 -6.16
C ALA A 77 -25.18 -17.50 -4.81
N GLY A 78 -25.44 -16.74 -3.75
CA GLY A 78 -25.75 -17.24 -2.40
C GLY A 78 -24.51 -17.68 -1.61
N GLY A 79 -23.31 -17.39 -2.09
CA GLY A 79 -22.06 -17.66 -1.40
C GLY A 79 -21.69 -16.58 -0.40
N ARG A 80 -20.92 -16.95 0.63
CA ARG A 80 -20.33 -16.01 1.59
C ARG A 80 -18.85 -15.80 1.29
N THR A 81 -18.31 -14.66 1.69
CA THR A 81 -16.98 -14.21 1.30
C THR A 81 -16.17 -13.72 2.49
N ALA A 82 -14.85 -13.91 2.44
CA ALA A 82 -13.93 -13.43 3.44
C ALA A 82 -12.68 -12.82 2.81
N THR A 83 -12.08 -11.83 3.47
CA THR A 83 -10.86 -11.17 2.98
C THR A 83 -9.90 -10.83 4.10
N VAL A 84 -8.61 -10.98 3.82
CA VAL A 84 -7.51 -10.66 4.76
C VAL A 84 -6.54 -9.69 4.09
N SER A 85 -6.50 -8.45 4.59
CA SER A 85 -5.62 -7.35 4.16
C SER A 85 -5.69 -7.01 2.67
N CYS A 86 -6.83 -7.26 2.01
CA CYS A 86 -6.99 -6.94 0.60
C CYS A 86 -7.21 -5.43 0.38
N PRO A 87 -6.59 -4.83 -0.65
CA PRO A 87 -6.84 -3.45 -1.03
C PRO A 87 -8.29 -3.18 -1.46
N VAL A 88 -8.74 -1.94 -1.26
CA VAL A 88 -10.03 -1.43 -1.77
C VAL A 88 -11.24 -2.22 -1.26
N THR A 89 -11.17 -2.73 -0.01
CA THR A 89 -12.27 -3.50 0.60
C THR A 89 -12.94 -2.80 1.78
N VAL A 90 -12.54 -1.60 2.18
CA VAL A 90 -13.24 -0.89 3.27
C VAL A 90 -14.69 -0.63 2.85
N GLY A 91 -15.65 -1.08 3.68
CA GLY A 91 -17.08 -0.99 3.38
C GLY A 91 -17.57 -1.89 2.23
N ALA A 92 -16.77 -2.86 1.77
CA ALA A 92 -17.20 -3.83 0.77
C ALA A 92 -18.29 -4.76 1.32
N GLU A 93 -19.16 -5.23 0.43
CA GLU A 93 -20.17 -6.26 0.71
C GLU A 93 -19.55 -7.66 0.90
N ILE A 94 -18.78 -7.82 1.98
CA ILE A 94 -18.02 -9.03 2.32
C ILE A 94 -18.40 -9.48 3.74
N ASP A 95 -18.65 -10.78 3.93
CA ASP A 95 -19.16 -11.31 5.20
C ASP A 95 -18.12 -11.25 6.33
N TRP A 96 -16.85 -11.52 6.03
CA TRP A 96 -15.74 -11.43 6.99
C TRP A 96 -14.53 -10.70 6.39
N ASN A 97 -14.46 -9.39 6.58
CA ASN A 97 -13.46 -8.52 5.98
C ASN A 97 -12.55 -7.92 7.04
N LEU A 98 -11.26 -8.22 6.94
CA LEU A 98 -10.18 -7.50 7.62
C LEU A 98 -9.45 -6.65 6.54
N PRO A 99 -9.79 -5.36 6.37
CA PRO A 99 -9.30 -4.56 5.23
C PRO A 99 -7.85 -4.07 5.38
N ASP A 100 -7.21 -3.69 4.26
CA ASP A 100 -5.96 -2.91 4.26
C ASP A 100 -6.27 -1.41 4.42
N VAL A 101 -6.13 -0.91 5.64
CA VAL A 101 -6.29 0.51 5.98
C VAL A 101 -5.20 0.91 6.98
N ARG A 102 -4.77 2.18 6.94
CA ARG A 102 -3.66 2.69 7.73
C ARG A 102 -3.99 4.05 8.35
N PRO A 103 -3.41 4.40 9.51
CA PRO A 103 -3.63 5.72 10.11
C PRO A 103 -2.96 6.81 9.27
N LEU A 104 -3.52 8.01 9.28
CA LEU A 104 -2.97 9.18 8.57
C LEU A 104 -1.96 9.97 9.42
N ASP A 105 -2.10 9.91 10.74
CA ASP A 105 -1.41 10.75 11.72
C ASP A 105 -0.33 9.99 12.51
N GLY A 106 0.01 8.76 12.11
CA GLY A 106 1.00 7.92 12.79
C GLY A 106 0.52 7.38 14.15
N SER A 107 -0.78 7.47 14.44
CA SER A 107 -1.43 6.85 15.59
C SER A 107 -1.39 5.31 15.52
N ASP A 108 -2.06 4.66 16.47
CA ASP A 108 -2.12 3.20 16.55
C ASP A 108 -2.47 2.57 15.18
N PRO A 109 -1.56 1.79 14.57
CA PRO A 109 -1.78 1.21 13.25
C PRO A 109 -2.94 0.20 13.23
N MET A 110 -3.35 -0.31 14.39
CA MET A 110 -4.46 -1.27 14.48
C MET A 110 -5.83 -0.61 14.58
N ALA A 111 -5.91 0.62 15.09
CA ALA A 111 -7.18 1.32 15.28
C ALA A 111 -8.02 1.41 13.99
N PRO A 112 -7.51 1.91 12.84
CA PRO A 112 -8.32 2.00 11.63
C PRO A 112 -8.69 0.62 11.06
N ILE A 113 -7.83 -0.38 11.23
CA ILE A 113 -8.12 -1.76 10.79
C ILE A 113 -9.27 -2.32 11.63
N ARG A 114 -9.23 -2.16 12.96
CA ARG A 114 -10.28 -2.59 13.88
C ARG A 114 -11.61 -1.92 13.56
N GLU A 115 -11.60 -0.60 13.35
CA GLU A 115 -12.80 0.18 13.02
C GLU A 115 -13.42 -0.23 11.67
N ALA A 116 -12.60 -0.51 10.67
CA ALA A 116 -13.06 -0.89 9.34
C ALA A 116 -13.36 -2.39 9.18
N THR A 117 -13.10 -3.21 10.19
CA THR A 117 -13.35 -4.65 10.15
C THR A 117 -14.84 -4.95 10.11
N THR A 118 -15.24 -5.94 9.31
CA THR A 118 -16.65 -6.35 9.17
C THR A 118 -16.78 -7.88 9.35
N PRO A 119 -17.72 -8.37 10.18
CA PRO A 119 -18.50 -7.60 11.13
C PRO A 119 -17.59 -7.04 12.26
N PRO A 120 -18.01 -6.03 13.04
CA PRO A 120 -17.14 -5.39 14.03
C PRO A 120 -16.53 -6.36 15.07
N GLU A 121 -17.27 -7.39 15.47
CA GLU A 121 -16.82 -8.43 16.40
C GLU A 121 -15.72 -9.33 15.85
N LEU A 122 -15.53 -9.37 14.53
CA LEU A 122 -14.55 -10.25 13.89
C LEU A 122 -13.14 -9.92 14.35
N PHE A 123 -12.81 -8.64 14.57
CA PHE A 123 -11.44 -8.28 14.94
C PHE A 123 -11.04 -8.92 16.29
N GLU A 124 -11.92 -8.81 17.30
CA GLU A 124 -11.68 -9.41 18.62
C GLU A 124 -11.71 -10.94 18.58
N GLU A 125 -12.53 -11.52 17.71
CA GLU A 125 -12.52 -12.96 17.45
C GLU A 125 -11.18 -13.42 16.88
N LEU A 126 -10.63 -12.72 15.88
CA LEU A 126 -9.34 -13.06 15.27
C LEU A 126 -8.18 -12.93 16.27
N GLU A 127 -8.21 -11.92 17.15
CA GLU A 127 -7.24 -11.80 18.24
C GLU A 127 -7.35 -12.99 19.21
N ARG A 128 -8.57 -13.40 19.56
CA ARG A 128 -8.78 -14.48 20.54
C ARG A 128 -8.46 -15.87 19.98
N GLU A 129 -8.89 -16.15 18.75
CA GLU A 129 -8.94 -17.52 18.22
C GLU A 129 -7.78 -17.84 17.25
N ALA A 130 -7.22 -16.83 16.57
CA ALA A 130 -6.26 -17.05 15.49
C ALA A 130 -4.84 -16.52 15.79
N THR A 131 -4.72 -15.37 16.44
CA THR A 131 -3.45 -14.63 16.45
C THR A 131 -2.89 -14.24 17.82
N GLY A 132 -3.74 -14.10 18.84
CA GLY A 132 -3.41 -13.25 19.99
C GLY A 132 -3.55 -11.77 19.65
N VAL A 133 -3.29 -10.90 20.62
CA VAL A 133 -3.46 -9.44 20.43
C VAL A 133 -2.58 -8.92 19.30
N LEU A 134 -3.21 -8.25 18.32
CA LEU A 134 -2.54 -7.59 17.21
C LEU A 134 -2.10 -6.18 17.64
N ARG A 135 -0.85 -5.84 17.33
CA ARG A 135 -0.23 -4.56 17.64
C ARG A 135 0.65 -4.10 16.48
N GLY A 136 1.00 -2.82 16.46
CA GLY A 136 1.94 -2.29 15.47
C GLY A 136 3.26 -3.06 15.39
N GLU A 137 3.76 -3.59 16.51
CA GLU A 137 5.04 -4.31 16.54
C GLU A 137 4.97 -5.69 15.88
N ASN A 138 3.80 -6.36 15.93
CA ASN A 138 3.64 -7.74 15.47
C ASN A 138 2.81 -7.89 14.19
N PHE A 139 2.14 -6.81 13.74
CA PHE A 139 1.35 -6.78 12.51
C PHE A 139 1.79 -5.66 11.54
N SER A 140 3.02 -5.16 11.68
CA SER A 140 3.61 -4.17 10.76
C SER A 140 4.16 -4.79 9.48
N ILE A 141 3.94 -4.12 8.35
CA ILE A 141 4.49 -4.49 7.04
C ILE A 141 6.03 -4.51 7.01
N ALA A 142 6.68 -3.83 7.96
CA ALA A 142 8.13 -3.84 8.12
C ALA A 142 8.67 -5.15 8.74
N ARG A 143 7.78 -6.07 9.15
CA ARG A 143 8.14 -7.34 9.81
C ARG A 143 7.62 -8.51 9.00
N LEU A 144 8.50 -9.45 8.66
CA LEU A 144 8.12 -10.68 7.95
C LEU A 144 7.10 -11.54 8.73
N ALA A 145 7.11 -11.44 10.06
CA ALA A 145 6.18 -12.16 10.93
C ALA A 145 4.71 -11.75 10.72
N ARG A 146 4.45 -10.58 10.10
CA ARG A 146 3.10 -10.18 9.71
C ARG A 146 2.45 -11.22 8.81
N GLU A 147 3.20 -11.81 7.88
CA GLU A 147 2.64 -12.80 6.95
C GLU A 147 2.24 -14.09 7.66
N ASP A 148 2.95 -14.46 8.72
CA ASP A 148 2.54 -15.61 9.55
C ASP A 148 1.20 -15.34 10.25
N ARG A 149 0.89 -14.07 10.59
CA ARG A 149 -0.43 -13.67 11.14
C ARG A 149 -1.53 -13.61 10.08
N VAL A 150 -1.21 -13.10 8.89
CA VAL A 150 -2.13 -13.11 7.74
C VAL A 150 -2.52 -14.54 7.39
N GLY A 151 -1.55 -15.47 7.34
CA GLY A 151 -1.79 -16.90 7.15
C GLY A 151 -2.70 -17.50 8.22
N ALA A 152 -2.45 -17.19 9.49
CA ALA A 152 -3.23 -17.74 10.61
C ALA A 152 -4.68 -17.25 10.58
N ILE A 153 -4.90 -15.97 10.27
CA ILE A 153 -6.24 -15.39 10.09
C ILE A 153 -6.95 -16.06 8.91
N ALA A 154 -6.28 -16.18 7.77
CA ALA A 154 -6.85 -16.79 6.58
C ALA A 154 -7.23 -18.27 6.80
N ALA A 155 -6.35 -19.03 7.44
CA ALA A 155 -6.61 -20.42 7.84
C ALA A 155 -7.83 -20.49 8.78
N TYR A 156 -7.84 -19.70 9.85
CA TYR A 156 -8.96 -19.65 10.79
C TYR A 156 -10.30 -19.33 10.11
N LEU A 157 -10.34 -18.27 9.28
CA LEU A 157 -11.54 -17.89 8.54
C LEU A 157 -12.03 -19.02 7.63
N PHE A 158 -11.11 -19.70 6.94
CA PHE A 158 -11.45 -20.84 6.11
C PHE A 158 -12.05 -21.99 6.91
N GLU A 159 -11.41 -22.37 8.02
CA GLU A 159 -11.85 -23.49 8.87
C GLU A 159 -13.19 -23.21 9.54
N ARG A 160 -13.35 -22.01 10.09
CA ARG A 160 -14.52 -21.61 10.86
C ARG A 160 -15.74 -21.36 9.98
N TYR A 161 -15.55 -20.62 8.89
CA TYR A 161 -16.66 -20.02 8.14
C TYR A 161 -16.92 -20.64 6.78
N ARG A 162 -15.93 -21.34 6.21
CA ARG A 162 -16.04 -21.96 4.87
C ARG A 162 -16.58 -20.98 3.82
N PRO A 163 -15.95 -19.80 3.66
CA PRO A 163 -16.41 -18.86 2.64
C PRO A 163 -16.24 -19.52 1.26
N ALA A 164 -17.19 -19.21 0.36
CA ALA A 164 -17.09 -19.61 -1.04
C ALA A 164 -15.94 -18.89 -1.77
N LEU A 165 -15.52 -17.73 -1.24
CA LEU A 165 -14.36 -16.99 -1.70
C LEU A 165 -13.57 -16.45 -0.50
N LEU A 166 -12.28 -16.79 -0.43
CA LEU A 166 -11.32 -16.20 0.51
C LEU A 166 -10.23 -15.48 -0.27
N LEU A 167 -10.10 -14.16 -0.09
CA LEU A 167 -9.00 -13.38 -0.67
C LEU A 167 -7.96 -13.06 0.40
N VAL A 168 -6.69 -13.26 0.10
CA VAL A 168 -5.57 -13.05 1.03
C VAL A 168 -4.49 -12.25 0.33
N HIS A 169 -4.02 -11.19 0.98
CA HIS A 169 -2.96 -10.34 0.44
C HIS A 169 -1.70 -10.37 1.32
N CYS A 170 -0.64 -10.95 0.76
CA CYS A 170 0.68 -11.03 1.38
C CYS A 170 1.59 -9.89 0.89
N ILE A 171 1.45 -8.72 1.49
CA ILE A 171 2.13 -7.46 1.10
C ILE A 171 3.64 -7.44 1.38
N GLY A 172 4.13 -8.29 2.28
CA GLY A 172 5.51 -8.20 2.80
C GLY A 172 6.59 -8.31 1.73
N THR A 173 6.35 -9.03 0.63
CA THR A 173 7.30 -9.14 -0.48
C THR A 173 7.51 -7.79 -1.18
N ASP A 174 6.43 -7.08 -1.48
CA ASP A 174 6.48 -5.76 -2.11
C ASP A 174 7.20 -4.74 -1.23
N HIS A 175 6.86 -4.72 0.07
CA HIS A 175 7.48 -3.81 1.04
C HIS A 175 9.01 -3.98 1.10
N VAL A 176 9.49 -5.23 1.19
CA VAL A 176 10.92 -5.53 1.23
C VAL A 176 11.59 -5.17 -0.09
N GLN A 177 10.94 -5.40 -1.23
CA GLN A 177 11.48 -5.00 -2.53
C GLN A 177 11.64 -3.49 -2.65
N HIS A 178 10.69 -2.70 -2.14
CA HIS A 178 10.80 -1.25 -2.09
C HIS A 178 11.97 -0.75 -1.22
N GLN A 179 12.23 -1.41 -0.09
CA GLN A 179 13.27 -0.98 0.85
C GLN A 179 14.68 -1.43 0.45
N LEU A 180 14.81 -2.68 0.00
CA LEU A 180 16.11 -3.36 -0.11
C LEU A 180 16.44 -3.78 -1.54
N GLY A 181 15.50 -3.63 -2.47
CA GLY A 181 15.65 -4.03 -3.86
C GLY A 181 15.35 -5.51 -4.11
N ARG A 182 14.97 -5.83 -5.36
CA ARG A 182 14.51 -7.17 -5.79
C ARG A 182 15.49 -8.30 -5.49
N ASP A 183 16.78 -8.05 -5.69
CA ASP A 183 17.81 -9.10 -5.67
C ASP A 183 18.43 -9.30 -4.26
N ASN A 184 17.88 -8.62 -3.25
CA ASN A 184 18.34 -8.73 -1.87
C ASN A 184 17.97 -10.10 -1.26
N PRO A 185 18.85 -10.74 -0.46
CA PRO A 185 18.52 -11.97 0.27
C PRO A 185 17.26 -11.86 1.13
N MET A 186 16.96 -10.67 1.67
CA MET A 186 15.74 -10.44 2.45
C MET A 186 14.48 -10.58 1.60
N THR A 187 14.51 -10.23 0.32
CA THR A 187 13.38 -10.42 -0.60
C THR A 187 13.04 -11.91 -0.73
N ARG A 188 14.06 -12.78 -0.82
CA ARG A 188 13.83 -14.24 -0.85
C ARG A 188 13.20 -14.74 0.46
N ARG A 189 13.58 -14.16 1.61
CA ARG A 189 12.95 -14.47 2.90
C ARG A 189 11.50 -14.00 2.97
N ALA A 190 11.20 -12.84 2.38
CA ALA A 190 9.83 -12.31 2.30
C ALA A 190 8.93 -13.22 1.46
N VAL A 191 9.41 -13.71 0.31
CA VAL A 191 8.68 -14.71 -0.48
C VAL A 191 8.48 -16.01 0.32
N GLY A 192 9.50 -16.43 1.09
CA GLY A 192 9.37 -17.54 2.03
C GLY A 192 8.35 -17.32 3.14
N ALA A 193 8.07 -16.08 3.55
CA ALA A 193 7.03 -15.76 4.51
C ALA A 193 5.63 -15.86 3.89
N ALA A 194 5.45 -15.37 2.66
CA ALA A 194 4.22 -15.57 1.90
C ALA A 194 3.93 -17.07 1.64
N ASP A 195 4.96 -17.84 1.28
CA ASP A 195 4.86 -19.30 1.09
C ASP A 195 4.38 -20.03 2.35
N ARG A 196 4.83 -19.61 3.54
CA ARG A 196 4.32 -20.14 4.83
C ARG A 196 2.88 -19.74 5.09
N ALA A 197 2.52 -18.48 4.83
CA ALA A 197 1.16 -17.98 5.02
C ALA A 197 0.15 -18.78 4.16
N ILE A 198 0.49 -19.04 2.91
CA ILE A 198 -0.31 -19.87 1.99
C ILE A 198 -0.33 -21.33 2.46
N GLY A 199 0.80 -21.84 2.97
CA GLY A 199 0.92 -23.20 3.50
C GLY A 199 -0.05 -23.48 4.65
N GLN A 200 -0.26 -22.52 5.55
CA GLN A 200 -1.22 -22.65 6.64
C GLN A 200 -2.65 -22.86 6.12
N VAL A 201 -3.07 -22.11 5.09
CA VAL A 201 -4.39 -22.28 4.46
C VAL A 201 -4.50 -23.64 3.75
N LEU A 202 -3.46 -24.05 3.04
CA LEU A 202 -3.42 -25.35 2.38
C LEU A 202 -3.55 -26.50 3.39
N GLU A 203 -2.81 -26.44 4.49
CA GLU A 203 -2.89 -27.43 5.58
C GLU A 203 -4.32 -27.50 6.15
N SER A 204 -4.97 -26.36 6.37
CA SER A 204 -6.38 -26.32 6.80
C SER A 204 -7.32 -27.00 5.81
N VAL A 205 -7.14 -26.78 4.51
CA VAL A 205 -7.94 -27.43 3.46
C VAL A 205 -7.74 -28.94 3.48
N GLU A 206 -6.49 -29.40 3.57
CA GLU A 206 -6.13 -30.81 3.56
C GLU A 206 -6.62 -31.55 4.80
N ARG A 207 -6.40 -30.99 5.99
CA ARG A 207 -6.88 -31.56 7.28
C ARG A 207 -8.38 -31.77 7.28
N LEU A 208 -9.11 -30.95 6.54
CA LEU A 208 -10.56 -30.99 6.47
C LEU A 208 -11.09 -31.81 5.29
N GLY A 209 -10.21 -32.46 4.52
CA GLY A 209 -10.57 -33.31 3.39
C GLY A 209 -11.22 -32.54 2.23
N LEU A 210 -10.89 -31.25 2.06
CA LEU A 210 -11.49 -30.38 1.04
C LEU A 210 -10.57 -30.06 -0.13
N ARG A 211 -9.45 -30.78 -0.26
CA ARG A 211 -8.45 -30.54 -1.32
C ARG A 211 -9.04 -30.62 -2.72
N ASP A 212 -9.93 -31.58 -2.96
CA ASP A 212 -10.61 -31.79 -4.26
C ASP A 212 -11.79 -30.82 -4.51
N ARG A 213 -12.14 -30.01 -3.51
CA ARG A 213 -13.28 -29.08 -3.55
C ARG A 213 -12.85 -27.61 -3.41
N THR A 214 -11.55 -27.35 -3.35
CA THR A 214 -11.01 -26.01 -3.11
C THR A 214 -9.99 -25.68 -4.19
N ALA A 215 -10.23 -24.60 -4.92
CA ALA A 215 -9.27 -24.07 -5.89
C ALA A 215 -8.38 -23.01 -5.22
N PHE A 216 -7.07 -23.14 -5.39
CA PHE A 216 -6.10 -22.10 -5.04
C PHE A 216 -5.71 -21.33 -6.31
N VAL A 217 -5.93 -20.02 -6.30
CA VAL A 217 -5.49 -19.11 -7.37
C VAL A 217 -4.44 -18.18 -6.78
N LEU A 218 -3.20 -18.33 -7.24
CA LEU A 218 -2.05 -17.56 -6.78
C LEU A 218 -1.54 -16.66 -7.90
N THR A 219 -1.45 -15.36 -7.63
CA THR A 219 -0.93 -14.38 -8.58
C THR A 219 -0.31 -13.19 -7.85
N GLY A 220 0.50 -12.41 -8.57
CA GLY A 220 0.95 -11.09 -8.16
C GLY A 220 0.13 -9.99 -8.83
N ASP A 221 0.11 -8.82 -8.22
CA ASP A 221 -0.52 -7.59 -8.71
C ASP A 221 0.39 -6.89 -9.73
N HIS A 222 1.69 -6.75 -9.45
CA HIS A 222 2.69 -6.22 -10.36
C HIS A 222 4.09 -6.83 -10.15
N GLY A 223 5.00 -6.53 -11.07
CA GLY A 223 6.41 -6.88 -10.94
C GLY A 223 7.20 -5.84 -10.13
N SER A 224 8.50 -6.09 -9.98
CA SER A 224 9.46 -5.14 -9.40
C SER A 224 10.69 -5.02 -10.30
N ALA A 225 11.27 -3.82 -10.33
CA ALA A 225 12.45 -3.49 -11.13
C ALA A 225 13.53 -2.84 -10.25
N GLY A 226 14.79 -3.00 -10.64
CA GLY A 226 15.90 -2.28 -10.01
C GLY A 226 15.78 -0.78 -10.29
N ILE A 227 15.82 0.02 -9.22
CA ILE A 227 15.79 1.48 -9.31
C ILE A 227 17.23 1.98 -9.28
N HIS A 228 17.71 2.57 -10.37
CA HIS A 228 19.05 3.18 -10.43
C HIS A 228 19.03 4.70 -10.24
N SER A 229 17.89 5.34 -10.47
CA SER A 229 17.74 6.80 -10.37
C SER A 229 16.31 7.16 -9.97
N GLN A 230 16.18 8.28 -9.26
CA GLN A 230 14.89 8.85 -8.87
C GLN A 230 14.84 10.31 -9.35
N LEU A 231 13.79 10.67 -10.07
CA LEU A 231 13.50 12.05 -10.41
C LEU A 231 12.52 12.62 -9.40
N ARG A 232 12.79 13.84 -8.92
CA ARG A 232 11.89 14.58 -8.02
C ARG A 232 11.55 15.93 -8.66
N PRO A 233 10.69 15.98 -9.69
CA PRO A 233 10.40 17.22 -10.41
C PRO A 233 9.84 18.33 -9.52
N ASN A 234 9.14 17.96 -8.44
CA ASN A 234 8.63 18.92 -7.45
C ASN A 234 9.73 19.78 -6.82
N VAL A 235 10.98 19.28 -6.71
CA VAL A 235 12.13 20.06 -6.25
C VAL A 235 12.40 21.21 -7.22
N TRP A 236 12.42 20.92 -8.52
CA TRP A 236 12.65 21.92 -9.57
C TRP A 236 11.48 22.90 -9.67
N LEU A 237 10.24 22.40 -9.61
CA LEU A 237 9.04 23.23 -9.67
C LEU A 237 8.94 24.15 -8.45
N ALA A 238 9.26 23.65 -7.25
CA ALA A 238 9.28 24.47 -6.04
C ALA A 238 10.35 25.57 -6.12
N ALA A 239 11.56 25.25 -6.59
CA ALA A 239 12.62 26.23 -6.79
C ALA A 239 12.23 27.28 -7.85
N ALA A 240 11.62 26.88 -8.96
CA ALA A 240 11.14 27.78 -10.00
C ALA A 240 10.02 28.70 -9.48
N ARG A 241 9.06 28.16 -8.72
CA ARG A 241 8.00 28.95 -8.09
C ARG A 241 8.56 29.93 -7.06
N ALA A 242 9.56 29.52 -6.27
CA ALA A 242 10.23 30.42 -5.33
C ALA A 242 10.91 31.58 -6.06
N ARG A 243 11.54 31.34 -7.21
CA ARG A 243 12.13 32.40 -8.04
C ARG A 243 11.07 33.35 -8.57
N GLU A 244 9.98 32.83 -9.12
CA GLU A 244 8.86 33.65 -9.61
C GLU A 244 8.28 34.53 -8.48
N VAL A 245 8.11 33.98 -7.27
CA VAL A 245 7.63 34.74 -6.10
C VAL A 245 8.61 35.86 -5.75
N VAL A 246 9.91 35.60 -5.71
CA VAL A 246 10.95 36.61 -5.42
C VAL A 246 10.97 37.70 -6.50
N GLU A 247 10.90 37.33 -7.78
CA GLU A 247 10.88 38.26 -8.91
C GLU A 247 9.60 39.10 -8.97
N SER A 248 8.47 38.56 -8.49
CA SER A 248 7.19 39.26 -8.45
C SER A 248 7.11 40.35 -7.38
N GLN A 249 8.02 40.34 -6.39
CA GLN A 249 8.00 41.32 -5.29
C GLN A 249 8.23 42.76 -5.78
N PRO A 250 7.87 43.80 -5.00
CA PRO A 250 8.17 45.19 -5.34
C PRO A 250 9.68 45.44 -5.56
N PRO A 251 10.06 46.46 -6.37
CA PRO A 251 11.47 46.75 -6.67
C PRO A 251 12.39 46.92 -5.45
N GLY A 252 11.87 47.41 -4.32
CA GLY A 252 12.64 47.54 -3.07
C GLY A 252 12.95 46.22 -2.36
N ILE A 253 12.25 45.14 -2.71
CA ILE A 253 12.46 43.79 -2.15
C ILE A 253 13.21 42.91 -3.15
N ARG A 254 13.05 43.16 -4.46
CA ARG A 254 13.78 42.44 -5.51
C ARG A 254 15.28 42.57 -5.28
N GLY A 255 15.97 41.44 -5.24
CA GLY A 255 17.41 41.40 -5.03
C GLY A 255 17.86 41.38 -3.57
N LEU A 256 16.95 41.53 -2.60
CA LEU A 256 17.28 41.33 -1.17
C LEU A 256 17.40 39.85 -0.80
N VAL A 257 16.70 38.98 -1.51
CA VAL A 257 16.74 37.53 -1.35
C VAL A 257 16.92 36.88 -2.72
N ARG A 258 17.71 35.81 -2.78
CA ARG A 258 17.86 34.96 -3.97
C ARG A 258 17.58 33.50 -3.64
N VAL A 259 17.12 32.75 -4.65
CA VAL A 259 16.97 31.29 -4.57
C VAL A 259 18.31 30.64 -4.90
N VAL A 260 18.88 29.89 -3.96
CA VAL A 260 20.04 29.02 -4.15
C VAL A 260 19.53 27.66 -4.63
N THR A 261 19.97 27.23 -5.81
CA THR A 261 19.56 25.95 -6.40
C THR A 261 20.18 24.76 -5.70
N ARG A 262 19.65 23.55 -5.99
CA ARG A 262 20.28 22.30 -5.55
C ARG A 262 21.73 22.15 -6.04
N GLU A 263 22.02 22.53 -7.29
CA GLU A 263 23.37 22.47 -7.86
C GLU A 263 24.36 23.37 -7.09
N GLU A 264 23.95 24.58 -6.72
CA GLU A 264 24.76 25.47 -5.88
C GLU A 264 24.92 24.94 -4.45
N LEU A 265 23.85 24.41 -3.86
CA LEU A 265 23.88 23.83 -2.51
C LEU A 265 24.84 22.63 -2.42
N ASP A 266 24.94 21.83 -3.50
CA ASP A 266 25.90 20.71 -3.58
C ASP A 266 27.35 21.21 -3.53
N VAL A 267 27.66 22.29 -4.25
CA VAL A 267 28.99 22.93 -4.20
C VAL A 267 29.31 23.49 -2.82
N LEU A 268 28.29 24.01 -2.13
CA LEU A 268 28.42 24.57 -0.78
C LEU A 268 28.48 23.52 0.33
N GLY A 269 28.31 22.22 0.01
CA GLY A 269 28.26 21.15 1.00
C GLY A 269 27.07 21.24 1.96
N ALA A 270 25.97 21.86 1.52
CA ALA A 270 24.76 22.01 2.32
C ALA A 270 24.01 20.68 2.48
N ASP A 271 23.07 20.64 3.44
CA ASP A 271 22.27 19.46 3.76
C ASP A 271 21.72 18.78 2.50
N PRO A 272 21.99 17.47 2.27
CA PRO A 272 21.48 16.74 1.11
C PRO A 272 19.95 16.65 1.06
N ALA A 273 19.24 16.86 2.17
CA ALA A 273 17.78 16.92 2.22
C ALA A 273 17.21 18.25 1.73
N ALA A 274 18.00 19.34 1.71
CA ALA A 274 17.54 20.65 1.27
C ALA A 274 17.24 20.65 -0.25
N SER A 275 16.04 21.08 -0.65
CA SER A 275 15.64 21.09 -2.06
C SER A 275 16.10 22.36 -2.80
N PHE A 276 16.14 23.47 -2.07
CA PHE A 276 16.68 24.77 -2.44
C PHE A 276 16.86 25.57 -1.13
N ALA A 277 17.47 26.74 -1.19
CA ALA A 277 17.49 27.67 -0.06
C ALA A 277 17.12 29.09 -0.50
N LEU A 278 16.60 29.89 0.42
CA LEU A 278 16.55 31.33 0.27
C LEU A 278 17.79 31.90 0.95
N CYS A 279 18.59 32.65 0.19
CA CYS A 279 19.77 33.33 0.69
C CYS A 279 19.50 34.83 0.66
N ALA A 280 19.47 35.43 1.83
CA ALA A 280 19.41 36.87 1.97
C ALA A 280 20.75 37.51 1.57
N THR A 281 20.68 38.71 1.05
CA THR A 281 21.86 39.55 0.80
C THR A 281 22.46 39.96 2.13
N LEU A 282 23.77 40.24 2.17
CA LEU A 282 24.44 40.66 3.39
C LEU A 282 23.70 41.84 4.06
N GLY A 283 23.41 41.72 5.35
CA GLY A 283 22.67 42.72 6.12
C GLY A 283 21.15 42.56 6.10
N ILE A 284 20.61 41.57 5.38
CA ILE A 284 19.19 41.21 5.38
C ILE A 284 19.00 39.91 6.17
N GLU A 285 17.99 39.88 7.05
CA GLU A 285 17.63 38.71 7.86
C GLU A 285 16.28 38.14 7.38
N ILE A 286 16.12 36.81 7.43
CA ILE A 286 14.86 36.12 7.09
C ILE A 286 14.27 35.57 8.39
N HIS A 287 13.09 36.06 8.77
CA HIS A 287 12.33 35.59 9.93
C HIS A 287 11.05 34.88 9.50
N GLU A 288 10.59 33.92 10.31
CA GLU A 288 9.24 33.36 10.20
C GLU A 288 8.23 34.42 10.69
N ALA A 289 7.36 34.91 9.80
CA ALA A 289 6.33 35.88 10.13
C ALA A 289 4.92 35.35 9.81
N SER A 290 3.97 35.59 10.70
CA SER A 290 2.53 35.36 10.48
C SER A 290 1.82 36.53 9.80
N SER A 291 2.55 37.63 9.54
CA SER A 291 2.08 38.84 8.87
C SER A 291 3.07 39.29 7.78
N ALA A 292 2.64 40.22 6.92
CA ALA A 292 3.43 40.73 5.80
C ALA A 292 4.78 41.33 6.26
N PRO A 293 5.82 41.30 5.41
CA PRO A 293 7.15 41.78 5.76
C PRO A 293 7.16 43.27 6.10
N GLU A 294 7.70 43.63 7.26
CA GLU A 294 8.04 45.02 7.62
C GLU A 294 9.45 45.32 7.11
N LEU A 295 9.55 46.20 6.11
CA LEU A 295 10.83 46.79 5.72
C LEU A 295 11.16 47.89 6.73
N VAL A 296 12.13 47.66 7.60
CA VAL A 296 12.70 48.67 8.51
C VAL A 296 13.88 49.37 7.84
#